data_AF-A0A3D4N6C8-F1
#
_entry.id   AF-A0A3D4N6C8-F1
#
_cell.length_a   1.000
_cell.length_b   1.000
_cell.length_c   1.000
_cell.angle_alpha   90.00
_cell.angle_beta   90.00
_cell.angle_gamma   90.00
#
_symmetry.space_group_name_H-M   'P 1'
#
loop_
_entity.id
_entity.type
_entity.pdbx_description
1 polymer ?
#
loop_
_entity_poly.entity_id
_entity_poly.type
_entity_poly.pdbx_seq_one_letter_code
_entity_poly.pdbx_strand_id
1 'polypeptide(L)'
;MKLHLQQPLSYTHILENPKQCDQSFDMLLRKLEESPIGSDGCMVCSATMTDEICILNCHSVAFREPEETEPSLIAIPMGTYLFSQLTFPPQTGTALIPLLNRFVLSGDSQQEDEMQFFVRVYKERESDFAIQLIAAIQTTTE
;
A
#
# COMPACT_ATOMS: atom_id res chain seq x y z
N MET A 1 -1.35 8.67 12.03
CA MET A 1 -1.41 7.73 13.19
C MET A 1 -0.15 6.87 13.16
N LYS A 2 0.26 6.24 14.27
CA LYS A 2 1.31 5.22 14.26
C LYS A 2 0.68 3.83 14.29
N LEU A 3 1.14 2.92 13.42
CA LEU A 3 0.78 1.51 13.42
C LEU A 3 1.99 0.69 13.85
N HIS A 4 1.80 -0.20 14.82
CA HIS A 4 2.82 -1.15 15.26
C HIS A 4 2.45 -2.54 14.74
N LEU A 5 3.13 -3.00 13.69
CA LEU A 5 2.99 -4.35 13.17
C LEU A 5 3.87 -5.30 13.97
N GLN A 6 3.23 -6.16 14.79
CA GLN A 6 3.91 -7.19 15.58
C GLN A 6 4.27 -8.44 14.76
N GLN A 7 3.66 -8.59 13.58
CA GLN A 7 3.90 -9.66 12.63
C GLN A 7 3.87 -9.10 11.21
N PRO A 8 4.63 -9.69 10.27
CA PRO A 8 4.57 -9.26 8.88
C PRO A 8 3.17 -9.50 8.29
N LEU A 9 2.76 -8.62 7.36
CA LEU A 9 1.58 -8.85 6.53
C LEU A 9 2.04 -9.47 5.22
N SER A 10 1.75 -10.76 5.05
CA SER A 10 2.24 -11.59 3.95
C SER A 10 1.26 -11.70 2.80
N TYR A 11 1.79 -11.70 1.58
CA TYR A 11 1.07 -11.85 0.32
C TYR A 11 1.69 -12.99 -0.50
N THR A 12 0.83 -13.79 -1.10
CA THR A 12 1.12 -15.12 -1.69
C THR A 12 1.06 -15.09 -3.20
N HIS A 13 0.31 -14.15 -3.79
CA HIS A 13 0.19 -13.99 -5.24
C HIS A 13 0.73 -12.64 -5.70
N ILE A 14 1.45 -12.64 -6.82
CA ILE A 14 1.92 -11.42 -7.48
C ILE A 14 1.05 -11.16 -8.71
N LEU A 15 0.57 -9.92 -8.85
CA LEU A 15 0.01 -9.44 -10.11
C LEU A 15 1.16 -8.92 -10.98
N GLU A 16 1.47 -9.66 -12.04
CA GLU A 16 2.57 -9.35 -12.95
C GLU A 16 2.40 -8.01 -13.66
N ASN A 17 3.53 -7.41 -14.08
CA ASN A 17 3.60 -6.15 -14.83
C ASN A 17 3.00 -4.95 -14.08
N PRO A 18 3.55 -4.58 -12.91
CA PRO A 18 3.12 -3.37 -12.20
C PRO A 18 3.25 -2.17 -13.14
N LYS A 19 2.18 -1.39 -13.19
CA LYS A 19 2.09 -0.15 -13.96
C LYS A 19 2.30 1.04 -13.02
N GLN A 20 2.03 2.24 -13.52
CA GLN A 20 1.93 3.43 -12.68
C GLN A 20 0.93 3.20 -11.52
N CYS A 21 1.12 3.91 -10.40
CA CYS A 21 0.36 3.66 -9.17
C CYS A 21 -1.16 3.68 -9.36
N ASP A 22 -1.67 4.56 -10.22
CA ASP A 22 -3.09 4.64 -10.56
C ASP A 22 -3.58 3.33 -11.22
N GLN A 23 -2.90 2.90 -12.28
CA GLN A 23 -3.29 1.71 -13.05
C GLN A 23 -3.07 0.42 -12.26
N SER A 24 -2.02 0.35 -11.44
CA SER A 24 -1.75 -0.76 -10.53
C SER A 24 -2.82 -0.89 -9.46
N PHE A 25 -3.33 0.25 -8.96
CA PHE A 25 -4.44 0.25 -8.01
C PHE A 25 -5.75 -0.21 -8.67
N ASP A 26 -6.08 0.28 -9.87
CA ASP A 26 -7.26 -0.18 -10.61
C ASP A 26 -7.20 -1.68 -10.91
N MET A 27 -6.02 -2.20 -11.25
CA MET A 27 -5.79 -3.63 -11.45
C MET A 27 -6.03 -4.42 -10.15
N LEU A 28 -5.51 -3.94 -9.02
CA LEU A 28 -5.69 -4.59 -7.73
C LEU A 28 -7.16 -4.60 -7.30
N LEU A 29 -7.88 -3.48 -7.45
CA LEU A 29 -9.31 -3.40 -7.13
C LEU A 29 -10.12 -4.43 -7.92
N ARG A 30 -9.94 -4.48 -9.24
CA ARG A 30 -10.64 -5.47 -10.09
C ARG A 30 -10.34 -6.90 -9.65
N LYS A 31 -9.08 -7.19 -9.30
CA LYS A 31 -8.72 -8.52 -8.80
C LYS A 31 -9.45 -8.85 -7.50
N LEU A 32 -9.50 -7.90 -6.57
CA LEU A 32 -10.16 -8.11 -5.28
C LEU A 32 -11.68 -8.16 -5.40
N GLU A 33 -12.30 -7.46 -6.37
CA GLU A 33 -13.74 -7.58 -6.67
C GLU A 33 -14.13 -9.04 -6.97
N GLU A 34 -13.26 -9.78 -7.68
CA GLU A 34 -13.47 -11.19 -8.03
C GLU A 34 -13.09 -12.17 -6.91
N SER A 35 -12.37 -11.72 -5.88
CA SER A 35 -11.90 -12.57 -4.78
C SER A 35 -12.89 -12.67 -3.60
N PRO A 36 -12.74 -13.67 -2.70
CA PRO A 36 -13.56 -13.80 -1.50
C PRO A 36 -13.47 -12.59 -0.54
N ILE A 37 -14.50 -12.42 0.31
CA ILE A 37 -14.44 -11.47 1.43
C ILE A 37 -13.28 -11.86 2.35
N GLY A 38 -12.53 -10.86 2.81
CA GLY A 38 -11.34 -11.05 3.64
C GLY A 38 -10.04 -11.16 2.85
N SER A 39 -10.10 -11.15 1.51
CA SER A 39 -8.89 -11.01 0.70
C SER A 39 -8.20 -9.67 0.95
N ASP A 40 -6.88 -9.70 0.90
CA ASP A 40 -6.00 -8.59 1.25
C ASP A 40 -5.01 -8.34 0.12
N GLY A 41 -4.97 -7.10 -0.36
CA GLY A 41 -4.12 -6.64 -1.44
C GLY A 41 -3.08 -5.66 -0.94
N CYS A 42 -1.92 -5.62 -1.62
CA CYS A 42 -0.85 -4.68 -1.33
C CYS A 42 -0.17 -4.22 -2.61
N MET A 43 0.07 -2.91 -2.68
CA MET A 43 1.00 -2.31 -3.61
C MET A 43 2.24 -1.88 -2.83
N VAL A 44 3.41 -2.28 -3.29
CA VAL A 44 4.70 -1.77 -2.82
C VAL A 44 5.10 -0.62 -3.72
N CYS A 45 5.27 0.55 -3.13
CA CYS A 45 5.53 1.79 -3.86
C CYS A 45 6.73 2.53 -3.30
N SER A 46 7.27 3.46 -4.09
CA SER A 46 8.18 4.48 -3.61
C SER A 46 7.75 5.87 -4.06
N ALA A 47 8.15 6.86 -3.27
CA ALA A 47 7.99 8.26 -3.58
C ALA A 47 9.37 8.92 -3.61
N THR A 48 9.73 9.51 -4.73
CA THR A 48 10.91 10.38 -4.83
C THR A 48 10.46 11.82 -4.65
N MET A 49 11.00 12.50 -3.64
CA MET A 49 10.71 13.91 -3.40
C MET A 49 11.45 14.76 -4.45
N THR A 50 10.74 15.67 -5.09
CA THR A 50 11.34 16.71 -5.94
C THR A 50 10.89 18.09 -5.47
N ASP A 51 11.52 19.16 -5.97
CA ASP A 51 11.27 20.54 -5.54
C ASP A 51 9.80 20.99 -5.72
N GLU A 52 9.05 20.36 -6.64
CA GLU A 52 7.67 20.77 -6.98
C GLU A 52 6.63 19.64 -6.84
N ILE A 53 7.01 18.38 -7.03
CA ILE A 53 6.09 17.22 -7.03
C ILE A 53 6.73 15.96 -6.42
N CYS A 54 5.93 15.03 -5.92
CA CYS A 54 6.41 13.69 -5.61
C CYS A 54 6.28 12.80 -6.86
N ILE A 55 7.35 12.12 -7.25
CA ILE A 55 7.30 11.08 -8.27
C ILE A 55 6.94 9.77 -7.58
N LEU A 56 5.78 9.20 -7.92
CA LEU A 56 5.28 7.96 -7.33
C LEU A 56 5.53 6.78 -8.27
N ASN A 57 6.19 5.74 -7.77
CA ASN A 57 6.44 4.51 -8.51
C ASN A 57 5.80 3.32 -7.79
N CYS A 58 5.26 2.37 -8.55
CA CYS A 58 4.78 1.09 -8.03
C CYS A 58 5.72 -0.02 -8.50
N HIS A 59 6.29 -0.75 -7.55
CA HIS A 59 7.30 -1.78 -7.79
C HIS A 59 6.71 -3.17 -7.85
N SER A 60 5.66 -3.42 -7.08
CA SER A 60 4.96 -4.69 -7.08
C SER A 60 3.54 -4.54 -6.58
N VAL A 61 2.70 -5.45 -7.04
CA VAL A 61 1.31 -5.58 -6.59
C VAL A 61 1.11 -7.05 -6.24
N ALA A 62 0.56 -7.30 -5.06
CA ALA A 62 0.35 -8.63 -4.54
C ALA A 62 -0.99 -8.73 -3.81
N PHE A 63 -1.49 -9.95 -3.66
CA PHE A 63 -2.68 -10.21 -2.85
C PHE A 63 -2.58 -11.56 -2.15
N ARG A 64 -3.50 -11.79 -1.20
CA ARG A 64 -3.71 -13.04 -0.47
C ARG A 64 -5.19 -13.25 -0.23
N GLU A 65 -5.63 -14.49 -0.28
CA GLU A 65 -6.98 -14.91 0.11
C GLU A 65 -7.00 -15.49 1.56
N PRO A 66 -8.14 -15.47 2.28
CA PRO A 66 -8.21 -15.72 3.73
C PRO A 66 -7.65 -17.06 4.23
N GLU A 67 -7.60 -18.09 3.38
CA GLU A 67 -7.26 -19.47 3.76
C GLU A 67 -5.94 -19.96 3.13
N GLU A 68 -5.16 -19.06 2.53
CA GLU A 68 -3.93 -19.45 1.85
C GLU A 68 -2.79 -19.74 2.83
N THR A 69 -2.21 -20.92 2.68
CA THR A 69 -1.06 -21.41 3.46
C THR A 69 0.24 -21.39 2.67
N GLU A 70 0.21 -20.85 1.46
CA GLU A 70 1.37 -20.78 0.57
C GLU A 70 2.46 -19.87 1.15
N PRO A 71 3.74 -20.11 0.79
CA PRO A 71 4.83 -19.27 1.24
C PRO A 71 4.65 -17.83 0.73
N SER A 72 4.90 -16.86 1.63
CA SER A 72 4.84 -15.44 1.31
C SER A 72 5.86 -15.08 0.22
N LEU A 73 5.40 -14.42 -0.84
CA LEU A 73 6.26 -13.86 -1.89
C LEU A 73 6.68 -12.41 -1.57
N ILE A 74 5.73 -11.63 -1.04
CA ILE A 74 5.94 -10.23 -0.62
C ILE A 74 5.37 -10.08 0.79
N ALA A 75 5.99 -9.24 1.61
CA ALA A 75 5.44 -8.90 2.91
C ALA A 75 5.70 -7.44 3.29
N ILE A 76 4.77 -6.84 4.03
CA ILE A 76 5.05 -5.65 4.82
C ILE A 76 5.72 -6.14 6.11
N PRO A 77 6.98 -5.77 6.39
CA PRO A 77 7.70 -6.33 7.53
C PRO A 77 7.09 -5.89 8.87
N MET A 78 7.44 -6.58 9.94
CA MET A 78 7.14 -6.08 11.29
C MET A 78 7.86 -4.75 11.53
N GLY A 79 7.26 -3.85 12.29
CA GLY A 79 7.84 -2.53 12.53
C GLY A 79 6.83 -1.46 12.95
N THR A 80 7.32 -0.24 13.05
CA THR A 80 6.50 0.94 13.36
C THR A 80 6.34 1.80 12.12
N TYR A 81 5.10 2.12 11.79
CA TYR A 81 4.74 2.77 10.53
C TYR A 81 3.91 4.03 10.76
N LEU A 82 4.10 5.00 9.88
CA LEU A 82 3.14 6.05 9.63
C LEU A 82 1.95 5.39 8.95
N PHE A 83 0.76 5.64 9.49
CA PHE A 83 -0.45 4.99 9.06
C PHE A 83 -1.58 5.98 8.86
N SER A 84 -2.32 5.79 7.77
CA SER A 84 -3.56 6.47 7.45
C SER A 84 -4.56 5.51 6.83
N GLN A 85 -5.73 5.32 7.44
CA GLN A 85 -6.86 4.64 6.81
C GLN A 85 -7.76 5.69 6.18
N LEU A 86 -8.09 5.52 4.89
CA LEU A 86 -8.93 6.46 4.17
C LEU A 86 -10.39 6.30 4.60
N THR A 87 -11.00 7.38 5.10
CA THR A 87 -12.42 7.40 5.49
C THR A 87 -13.34 7.23 4.27
N PHE A 88 -12.90 7.72 3.11
CA PHE A 88 -13.61 7.59 1.84
C PHE A 88 -12.66 6.93 0.83
N PRO A 89 -12.72 5.59 0.70
CA PRO A 89 -11.88 4.83 -0.22
C PRO A 89 -12.10 5.29 -1.67
N PRO A 90 -11.05 5.72 -2.40
CA PRO A 90 -11.18 6.01 -3.82
C PRO A 90 -11.57 4.74 -4.60
N GLN A 91 -12.46 4.92 -5.58
CA GLN A 91 -12.91 3.85 -6.48
C GLN A 91 -12.04 3.73 -7.74
N THR A 92 -11.06 4.62 -7.90
CA THR A 92 -10.17 4.68 -9.07
C THR A 92 -8.77 5.10 -8.68
N GLY A 93 -7.78 4.67 -9.45
CA GLY A 93 -6.38 5.02 -9.27
C GLY A 93 -6.12 6.51 -9.40
N THR A 94 -6.80 7.19 -10.33
CA THR A 94 -6.65 8.64 -10.52
C THR A 94 -7.05 9.41 -9.26
N ALA A 95 -8.11 8.97 -8.56
CA ALA A 95 -8.53 9.57 -7.30
C ALA A 95 -7.59 9.23 -6.13
N LEU A 96 -6.82 8.15 -6.23
CA LEU A 96 -5.85 7.74 -5.22
C LEU A 96 -4.59 8.63 -5.25
N ILE A 97 -4.11 9.05 -6.43
CA ILE A 97 -2.83 9.77 -6.58
C ILE A 97 -2.69 11.00 -5.67
N PRO A 98 -3.67 11.93 -5.59
CA PRO A 98 -3.56 13.08 -4.69
C PRO A 98 -3.46 12.69 -3.22
N LEU A 99 -4.08 11.58 -2.82
CA LEU A 99 -4.05 11.06 -1.45
C LEU A 99 -2.68 10.47 -1.12
N LEU A 100 -2.06 9.77 -2.08
CA LEU A 100 -0.69 9.28 -1.93
C LEU A 100 0.29 10.43 -1.78
N ASN A 101 0.22 11.43 -2.66
CA ASN A 101 1.07 12.62 -2.58
C ASN A 101 0.93 13.32 -1.22
N ARG A 102 -0.31 13.53 -0.75
CA ARG A 102 -0.56 14.12 0.57
C ARG A 102 0.02 13.27 1.71
N PHE A 103 -0.10 11.95 1.61
CA PHE A 103 0.40 11.03 2.63
C PHE A 103 1.92 11.05 2.71
N VAL A 104 2.62 10.94 1.58
CA VAL A 104 4.10 10.94 1.56
C VAL A 104 4.68 12.28 1.99
N LEU A 105 4.04 13.39 1.61
CA LEU A 105 4.42 14.74 2.06
C LEU A 105 4.12 15.01 3.54
N SER A 106 3.32 14.16 4.20
CA SER A 106 3.04 14.27 5.64
C SER A 106 4.07 13.56 6.51
N GLY A 107 4.96 12.76 5.92
CA GLY A 107 6.05 12.11 6.63
C GLY A 107 7.18 13.10 6.90
N ASP A 108 7.80 13.00 8.08
CA ASP A 108 8.98 13.80 8.47
C ASP A 108 10.28 13.32 7.78
N SER A 109 10.19 12.74 6.57
CA SER A 109 11.32 12.21 5.80
C SER A 109 12.07 13.34 5.11
N GLN A 110 12.73 14.20 5.89
CA GLN A 110 13.62 15.26 5.37
C GLN A 110 15.02 14.74 4.97
N GLN A 111 15.28 13.42 5.02
CA GLN A 111 16.64 12.88 4.91
C GLN A 111 16.89 11.87 3.79
N GLU A 112 15.88 11.36 3.09
CA GLU A 112 16.07 10.41 1.97
C GLU A 112 15.42 10.93 0.69
N ASP A 113 16.13 10.76 -0.43
CA ASP A 113 15.63 11.10 -1.78
C ASP A 113 14.45 10.21 -2.20
N GLU A 114 14.37 8.99 -1.66
CA GLU A 114 13.33 8.02 -1.98
C GLU A 114 12.75 7.37 -0.72
N MET A 115 11.42 7.40 -0.59
CA MET A 115 10.66 6.86 0.53
C MET A 115 9.82 5.67 0.09
N GLN A 116 10.02 4.50 0.70
CA GLN A 116 9.14 3.34 0.48
C GLN A 116 7.83 3.48 1.27
N PHE A 117 6.73 3.15 0.62
CA PHE A 117 5.41 3.06 1.25
C PHE A 117 4.58 1.93 0.63
N PHE A 118 3.50 1.58 1.31
CA PHE A 118 2.60 0.51 0.93
C PHE A 118 1.16 1.03 0.87
N VAL A 119 0.41 0.54 -0.12
CA VAL A 119 -1.05 0.73 -0.21
C VAL A 119 -1.68 -0.62 0.02
N ARG A 120 -2.31 -0.80 1.19
CA ARG A 120 -3.04 -2.01 1.54
C ARG A 120 -4.52 -1.83 1.23
N VAL A 121 -5.12 -2.81 0.59
CA VAL A 121 -6.54 -2.84 0.19
C VAL A 121 -7.18 -4.11 0.73
N TYR A 122 -8.03 -3.98 1.73
CA TYR A 122 -8.68 -5.12 2.37
C TYR A 122 -10.16 -5.19 1.99
N LYS A 123 -10.62 -6.35 1.50
CA LYS A 123 -12.02 -6.55 1.13
C LYS A 123 -12.85 -6.87 2.36
N GLU A 124 -13.59 -5.87 2.86
CA GLU A 124 -14.45 -6.03 4.04
C GLU A 124 -15.80 -6.65 3.67
N ARG A 125 -16.33 -6.33 2.49
CA ARG A 125 -17.63 -6.80 1.96
C ARG A 125 -17.57 -6.96 0.44
N GLU A 126 -18.64 -7.45 -0.18
CA GLU A 126 -18.70 -7.72 -1.63
C GLU A 126 -18.25 -6.55 -2.51
N SER A 127 -18.56 -5.31 -2.10
CA SER A 127 -18.21 -4.09 -2.85
C SER A 127 -17.64 -2.99 -1.95
N ASP A 128 -17.03 -3.37 -0.82
CA ASP A 128 -16.49 -2.42 0.14
C ASP A 128 -15.04 -2.79 0.51
N PHE A 129 -14.16 -1.80 0.41
CA PHE A 129 -12.72 -1.96 0.56
C PHE A 129 -12.16 -0.95 1.56
N ALA A 130 -11.50 -1.44 2.60
CA ALA A 130 -10.69 -0.61 3.46
C ALA A 130 -9.34 -0.34 2.78
N ILE A 131 -9.01 0.94 2.56
CA ILE A 131 -7.72 1.35 1.98
C ILE A 131 -6.87 1.99 3.06
N GLN A 132 -5.66 1.46 3.22
CA GLN A 132 -4.72 1.84 4.26
C GLN A 132 -3.37 2.20 3.62
N LEU A 133 -2.86 3.38 3.98
CA LEU A 133 -1.56 3.87 3.56
C LEU A 133 -0.58 3.66 4.70
N ILE A 134 0.55 3.03 4.40
CA ILE A 134 1.53 2.57 5.38
C ILE A 134 2.92 2.97 4.91
N ALA A 135 3.67 3.71 5.72
CA ALA A 135 5.04 4.11 5.40
C ALA A 135 5.95 3.83 6.59
N ALA A 136 7.15 3.31 6.36
CA ALA A 136 8.09 3.07 7.44
C ALA A 136 8.44 4.40 8.14
N ILE A 137 8.36 4.43 9.47
CA ILE A 137 8.95 5.54 10.24
C ILE A 137 10.39 5.17 10.45
N GLN A 138 11.32 6.01 9.99
CA GLN A 138 12.69 5.90 10.45
C GLN A 138 12.70 6.19 11.96
N THR A 139 12.79 5.15 12.77
CA THR A 139 13.25 5.31 14.14
C THR A 139 14.74 5.55 14.04
N THR A 140 15.19 6.79 14.30
CA THR A 140 16.58 7.03 14.67
C THR A 140 16.90 6.04 15.78
N THR A 141 17.77 5.08 15.48
CA THR A 141 18.47 4.31 16.51
C THR A 141 19.16 5.32 17.41
N GLU A 142 18.69 5.43 18.65
CA GLU A 142 19.45 6.02 19.76
C GLU A 142 20.71 5.19 20.05
#